data_AF-A0A164MUB6-F1
#
_entry.id   AF-A0A164MUB6-F1
#
_cell.length_a   1.000
_cell.length_b   1.000
_cell.length_c   1.000
_cell.angle_alpha   90.00
_cell.angle_beta   90.00
_cell.angle_gamma   90.00
#
_symmetry.space_group_name_H-M   'P 1'
#
loop_
_entity.id
_entity.type
_entity.pdbx_description
1 polymer ?
#
loop_
_entity_poly.entity_id
_entity_poly.type
_entity_poly.pdbx_seq_one_letter_code
_entity_poly.pdbx_strand_id
1 'polypeptide(L)'
;MEELSEIEQQYIWQYDSYNNGYNLTLGGEGLGGIKFTEEQLEKKRQRVIGEKNPQSKITDAQFFEIVELLKCGKTNPEIAEIYNLHPNYVSLIRHKKRFKHLWEKAPNYMPVKSEHQLKTRGCVTLEMFLDIVQMLQAGESNASIERKHGLSSGTGSRIRHRKLYKQWWVRYVDKGTFNDYPNGGEIPQ
;
A
#
# COMPACT_ATOMS: atom_id res chain seq x y z
N MET A 1 -10.60 -39.39 13.59
CA MET A 1 -11.32 -39.42 12.30
C MET A 1 -11.91 -40.81 12.11
N GLU A 2 -11.13 -41.87 12.35
CA GLU A 2 -11.63 -43.26 12.48
C GLU A 2 -12.72 -43.38 13.56
N GLU A 3 -12.50 -42.85 14.76
CA GLU A 3 -13.44 -42.98 15.88
C GLU A 3 -14.86 -42.43 15.59
N LEU A 4 -14.98 -41.32 14.85
CA LEU A 4 -16.28 -40.76 14.45
C LEU A 4 -16.95 -41.58 13.33
N SER A 5 -16.17 -42.14 12.41
CA SER A 5 -16.67 -43.01 11.34
C SER A 5 -17.16 -44.34 11.89
N GLU A 6 -16.50 -44.88 12.91
CA GLU A 6 -16.90 -46.11 13.58
C GLU A 6 -18.22 -45.91 14.35
N ILE A 7 -18.35 -44.77 15.05
CA ILE A 7 -19.59 -44.42 15.75
C ILE A 7 -20.76 -44.23 14.76
N GLU A 8 -20.52 -43.57 13.62
CA GLU A 8 -21.53 -43.44 12.57
C GLU A 8 -22.02 -44.80 12.07
N GLN A 9 -21.10 -45.70 11.71
CA GLN A 9 -21.45 -47.06 11.27
C GLN A 9 -22.19 -47.85 12.34
N GLN A 10 -21.78 -47.73 13.61
CA GLN A 10 -22.45 -48.38 14.73
C GLN A 10 -23.91 -47.91 14.86
N TYR A 11 -24.17 -46.62 14.75
CA TYR A 11 -25.53 -46.10 14.81
C TYR A 11 -26.38 -46.51 13.60
N ILE A 12 -25.80 -46.52 12.40
CA ILE A 12 -26.51 -46.98 11.19
C ILE A 12 -26.95 -48.44 11.36
N TRP A 13 -26.07 -49.28 11.90
CA TRP A 13 -26.36 -50.68 12.15
C TRP A 13 -27.38 -50.88 13.28
N GLN A 14 -27.20 -50.17 14.41
CA GLN A 14 -28.09 -50.27 15.57
C GLN A 14 -29.55 -49.93 15.23
N TYR A 15 -29.76 -48.93 14.36
CA TYR A 15 -31.10 -48.46 14.00
C TYR A 15 -31.61 -48.99 12.66
N ASP A 16 -30.86 -49.90 12.03
CA ASP A 16 -31.14 -50.41 10.68
C ASP A 16 -31.50 -49.28 9.69
N SER A 17 -30.83 -48.14 9.84
CA SER A 17 -31.27 -46.89 9.23
C SER A 17 -31.06 -46.87 7.71
N TYR A 18 -30.22 -47.77 7.19
CA TYR A 18 -30.02 -48.02 5.78
C TYR A 18 -31.25 -48.68 5.12
N ASN A 19 -31.76 -49.78 5.69
CA ASN A 19 -32.94 -50.46 5.14
C ASN A 19 -34.24 -49.68 5.43
N ASN A 20 -34.25 -48.87 6.49
CA ASN A 20 -35.34 -47.95 6.80
C ASN A 20 -35.29 -46.63 6.02
N GLY A 21 -34.31 -46.47 5.12
CA GLY A 21 -34.24 -45.36 4.16
C GLY A 21 -33.78 -44.01 4.72
N TYR A 22 -33.32 -43.95 5.97
CA TYR A 22 -32.77 -42.74 6.57
C TYR A 22 -31.32 -42.49 6.14
N ASN A 23 -30.54 -43.55 5.90
CA ASN A 23 -29.16 -43.47 5.45
C ASN A 23 -29.02 -44.06 4.03
N LEU A 24 -28.31 -43.34 3.17
CA LEU A 24 -28.11 -43.73 1.75
C LEU A 24 -26.94 -44.72 1.56
N THR A 25 -26.02 -44.79 2.53
CA THR A 25 -24.85 -45.69 2.52
C THR A 25 -24.71 -46.36 3.90
N LEU A 26 -23.91 -47.42 3.99
CA LEU A 26 -23.61 -48.12 5.24
C LEU A 26 -22.64 -47.34 6.17
N GLY A 27 -22.27 -46.10 5.79
CA GLY A 27 -21.24 -45.32 6.48
C GLY A 27 -19.82 -45.75 6.10
N GLY A 28 -18.80 -44.99 6.51
CA GLY A 28 -17.39 -45.28 6.20
C GLY A 28 -16.90 -44.89 4.81
N GLU A 29 -17.80 -44.52 3.90
CA GLU A 29 -17.46 -44.04 2.55
C GLU A 29 -17.09 -42.54 2.57
N GLY A 30 -16.15 -42.17 3.43
CA GLY A 30 -15.50 -40.87 3.38
C GLY A 30 -14.24 -40.95 2.53
N LEU A 31 -14.23 -40.35 1.35
CA LEU A 31 -12.96 -40.04 0.67
C LEU A 31 -12.24 -38.97 1.51
N GLY A 32 -11.16 -39.35 2.18
CA GLY A 32 -10.26 -38.40 2.82
C GLY A 32 -9.75 -37.40 1.78
N GLY A 33 -10.01 -36.10 1.98
CA GLY A 33 -9.50 -35.07 1.09
C GLY A 33 -7.98 -35.19 0.93
N ILE A 34 -7.49 -35.17 -0.31
CA ILE A 34 -6.06 -35.25 -0.60
C ILE A 34 -5.36 -34.06 0.06
N LYS A 35 -4.59 -34.32 1.13
CA LYS A 35 -3.66 -33.34 1.70
C LYS A 35 -2.40 -33.34 0.87
N PHE A 36 -2.22 -32.30 0.05
CA PHE A 36 -0.98 -32.11 -0.70
C PHE A 36 0.20 -31.94 0.25
N THR A 37 1.35 -32.54 -0.10
CA THR A 37 2.61 -32.29 0.61
C THR A 37 3.09 -30.87 0.35
N GLU A 38 3.95 -30.33 1.22
CA GLU A 38 4.57 -29.00 1.00
C GLU A 38 5.32 -28.93 -0.34
N GLU A 39 5.98 -30.01 -0.75
CA GLU A 39 6.65 -30.10 -2.04
C GLU A 39 5.66 -29.98 -3.22
N GLN A 40 4.50 -30.65 -3.11
CA GLN A 40 3.45 -30.56 -4.13
C GLN A 40 2.81 -29.17 -4.19
N LEU A 41 2.61 -28.53 -3.03
CA LEU A 41 2.13 -27.15 -2.94
C LEU A 41 3.14 -26.18 -3.55
N GLU A 42 4.43 -26.37 -3.28
CA GLU A 42 5.48 -25.53 -3.85
C GLU A 42 5.57 -25.66 -5.36
N LYS A 43 5.53 -26.89 -5.89
CA LYS A 43 5.46 -27.13 -7.35
C LYS A 43 4.25 -26.42 -7.98
N LYS A 44 3.09 -26.41 -7.30
CA LYS A 44 1.92 -25.65 -7.77
C LYS A 44 2.15 -24.14 -7.73
N ARG A 45 2.72 -23.59 -6.64
CA ARG A 45 3.05 -22.16 -6.53
C ARG A 45 4.01 -21.70 -7.63
N GLN A 46 5.04 -22.47 -7.91
CA GLN A 46 6.05 -22.17 -8.94
C GLN A 46 5.50 -22.20 -10.38
N ARG A 47 4.43 -22.96 -10.64
CA ARG A 47 3.80 -23.00 -11.98
C ARG A 47 3.07 -21.73 -12.34
N VAL A 48 2.56 -20.97 -11.35
CA VAL A 48 1.71 -19.80 -11.56
C VAL A 48 2.33 -18.50 -11.03
N ILE A 49 3.67 -18.45 -10.97
CA ILE A 49 4.40 -17.28 -10.48
C ILE A 49 4.69 -16.27 -11.59
N GLY A 50 4.54 -14.97 -11.28
CA GLY A 50 4.88 -13.88 -12.19
C GLY A 50 4.12 -13.97 -13.52
N GLU A 51 4.86 -13.87 -14.63
CA GLU A 51 4.34 -14.00 -15.99
C GLU A 51 3.81 -15.40 -16.36
N LYS A 52 4.14 -16.45 -15.60
CA LYS A 52 3.58 -17.79 -15.82
C LYS A 52 2.10 -17.88 -15.42
N ASN A 53 1.61 -16.91 -14.64
CA ASN A 53 0.20 -16.81 -14.33
C ASN A 53 -0.59 -16.35 -15.56
N PRO A 54 -1.56 -17.14 -16.07
CA PRO A 54 -2.39 -16.74 -17.22
C PRO A 54 -3.17 -15.44 -16.99
N GLN A 55 -3.42 -15.07 -15.73
CA GLN A 55 -4.10 -13.83 -15.35
C GLN A 55 -3.13 -12.66 -15.09
N SER A 56 -1.82 -12.85 -15.28
CA SER A 56 -0.87 -11.77 -15.11
C SER A 56 -1.17 -10.64 -16.10
N LYS A 57 -1.15 -9.41 -15.60
CA LYS A 57 -1.39 -8.20 -16.40
C LYS A 57 -0.12 -7.65 -17.03
N ILE A 58 1.04 -8.03 -16.48
CA ILE A 58 2.35 -7.58 -16.94
C ILE A 58 3.37 -8.72 -16.91
N THR A 59 4.40 -8.58 -17.73
CA THR A 59 5.57 -9.47 -17.73
C THR A 59 6.58 -9.07 -16.66
N ASP A 60 7.54 -9.96 -16.39
CA ASP A 60 8.63 -9.66 -15.46
C ASP A 60 9.49 -8.48 -15.96
N ALA A 61 9.69 -8.36 -17.29
CA ALA A 61 10.40 -7.24 -17.90
C ALA A 61 9.68 -5.89 -17.67
N GLN A 62 8.36 -5.85 -17.91
CA GLN A 62 7.54 -4.65 -17.67
C GLN A 62 7.54 -4.24 -16.19
N PHE A 63 7.62 -5.21 -15.28
CA PHE A 63 7.78 -4.90 -13.86
C PHE A 63 9.06 -4.09 -13.60
N PHE A 64 10.21 -4.48 -14.17
CA PHE A 64 11.46 -3.73 -13.99
C PHE A 64 11.40 -2.34 -14.61
N GLU A 65 10.77 -2.18 -15.78
CA GLU A 65 10.56 -0.88 -16.41
C GLU A 65 9.69 0.04 -15.52
N ILE A 66 8.61 -0.47 -14.95
CA ILE A 66 7.78 0.26 -13.99
C ILE A 66 8.60 0.68 -12.76
N VAL A 67 9.46 -0.21 -12.25
CA VAL A 67 10.33 0.09 -11.11
C VAL A 67 11.30 1.24 -11.44
N GLU A 68 11.89 1.26 -12.64
CA GLU A 68 12.73 2.37 -13.09
C GLU A 68 11.94 3.68 -13.24
N LEU A 69 10.74 3.65 -13.83
CA LEU A 69 9.89 4.85 -13.93
C LEU A 69 9.53 5.41 -12.55
N LEU A 70 9.29 4.53 -11.56
CA LEU A 70 9.04 4.93 -10.17
C LEU A 70 10.29 5.55 -9.51
N LYS A 71 11.50 5.08 -9.84
CA LYS A 71 12.76 5.73 -9.40
C LYS A 71 12.97 7.08 -10.08
N CYS A 72 12.59 7.23 -11.35
CA CYS A 72 12.60 8.51 -12.07
C CYS A 72 11.52 9.49 -11.59
N GLY A 73 10.65 9.06 -10.67
CA GLY A 73 9.63 9.92 -10.07
C GLY A 73 8.34 10.03 -10.88
N LYS A 74 8.07 9.15 -11.83
CA LYS A 74 6.76 9.12 -12.50
C LYS A 74 5.63 8.84 -11.50
N THR A 75 4.49 9.48 -11.73
CA THR A 75 3.30 9.31 -10.91
C THR A 75 2.59 7.98 -11.21
N ASN A 76 1.78 7.50 -10.28
CA ASN A 76 1.01 6.27 -10.50
C ASN A 76 0.04 6.37 -11.69
N PRO A 77 -0.66 7.51 -11.93
CA PRO A 77 -1.51 7.65 -13.12
C PRO A 77 -0.73 7.61 -14.43
N GLU A 78 0.41 8.30 -14.54
CA GLU A 78 1.22 8.28 -15.76
C GLU A 78 1.68 6.85 -16.11
N ILE A 79 2.17 6.10 -15.12
CA ILE A 79 2.58 4.71 -15.33
C ILE A 79 1.37 3.83 -15.67
N ALA A 80 0.23 4.06 -15.03
CA ALA A 80 -1.01 3.34 -15.31
C ALA A 80 -1.45 3.51 -16.77
N GLU A 81 -1.37 4.71 -17.32
CA GLU A 81 -1.69 4.99 -18.73
C GLU A 81 -0.73 4.26 -19.68
N ILE A 82 0.58 4.32 -19.41
CA ILE A 82 1.61 3.68 -20.26
C ILE A 82 1.38 2.18 -20.40
N TYR A 83 1.05 1.49 -19.30
CA TYR A 83 0.90 0.03 -19.27
C TYR A 83 -0.56 -0.43 -19.31
N ASN A 84 -1.52 0.49 -19.52
CA ASN A 84 -2.96 0.21 -19.43
C ASN A 84 -3.35 -0.56 -18.15
N LEU A 85 -2.84 -0.09 -17.01
CA LEU A 85 -3.09 -0.64 -15.69
C LEU A 85 -3.94 0.32 -14.87
N HIS A 86 -4.62 -0.19 -13.85
CA HIS A 86 -5.29 0.69 -12.89
C HIS A 86 -4.23 1.37 -11.99
N PRO A 87 -4.36 2.66 -11.61
CA PRO A 87 -3.41 3.35 -10.73
C PRO A 87 -3.15 2.64 -9.39
N ASN A 88 -4.17 1.98 -8.83
CA ASN A 88 -4.01 1.13 -7.64
C ASN A 88 -3.09 -0.07 -7.88
N TYR A 89 -3.07 -0.64 -9.10
CA TYR A 89 -2.16 -1.73 -9.44
C TYR A 89 -0.70 -1.27 -9.35
N VAL A 90 -0.39 -0.10 -9.92
CA VAL A 90 0.93 0.54 -9.80
C VAL A 90 1.25 0.90 -8.35
N SER A 91 0.27 1.36 -7.57
CA SER A 91 0.44 1.62 -6.13
C SER A 91 0.85 0.35 -5.35
N LEU A 92 0.22 -0.79 -5.64
CA LEU A 92 0.58 -2.07 -5.00
C LEU A 92 2.00 -2.51 -5.37
N ILE A 93 2.44 -2.25 -6.61
CA ILE A 93 3.84 -2.44 -7.00
C ILE A 93 4.72 -1.49 -6.19
N ARG A 94 4.42 -0.18 -6.20
CA ARG A 94 5.21 0.86 -5.51
C ARG A 94 5.47 0.53 -4.04
N HIS A 95 4.51 -0.09 -3.35
CA HIS A 95 4.60 -0.46 -1.94
C HIS A 95 5.05 -1.92 -1.68
N LYS A 96 5.64 -2.58 -2.68
CA LYS A 96 6.14 -3.97 -2.61
C LYS A 96 5.09 -5.02 -2.19
N LYS A 97 3.81 -4.75 -2.42
CA LYS A 97 2.71 -5.67 -2.08
C LYS A 97 2.51 -6.77 -3.13
N ARG A 98 2.94 -6.52 -4.38
CA ARG A 98 2.95 -7.49 -5.49
C ARG A 98 4.39 -7.81 -5.92
N PHE A 99 4.54 -8.93 -6.64
CA PHE A 99 5.81 -9.41 -7.22
C PHE A 99 6.95 -9.57 -6.19
N LYS A 100 6.64 -10.13 -5.00
CA LYS A 100 7.61 -10.33 -3.91
C LYS A 100 8.92 -11.00 -4.36
N HIS A 101 8.81 -12.01 -5.24
CA HIS A 101 9.96 -12.73 -5.80
C HIS A 101 10.85 -11.88 -6.72
N LEU A 102 10.32 -10.83 -7.36
CA LEU A 102 11.13 -9.92 -8.19
C LEU A 102 11.80 -8.82 -7.37
N TRP A 103 11.27 -8.49 -6.20
CA TRP A 103 11.86 -7.49 -5.31
C TRP A 103 13.23 -7.89 -4.76
N GLU A 104 13.51 -9.19 -4.64
CA GLU A 104 14.84 -9.70 -4.28
C GLU A 104 15.92 -9.25 -5.28
N LYS A 105 15.54 -9.08 -6.55
CA LYS A 105 16.43 -8.61 -7.63
C LYS A 105 16.55 -7.09 -7.69
N ALA A 106 15.72 -6.35 -6.94
CA ALA A 106 15.72 -4.89 -6.89
C ALA A 106 15.82 -4.37 -5.44
N PRO A 107 16.93 -4.65 -4.73
CA PRO A 107 17.07 -4.29 -3.31
C PRO A 107 17.07 -2.77 -3.08
N ASN A 108 17.69 -2.00 -3.99
CA ASN A 108 17.88 -0.55 -3.86
C ASN A 108 16.73 0.30 -4.40
N TYR A 109 15.50 -0.19 -4.30
CA TYR A 109 14.34 0.56 -4.75
C TYR A 109 13.90 1.61 -3.73
N MET A 110 14.04 2.88 -4.12
CA MET A 110 13.48 4.05 -3.45
C MET A 110 12.68 4.86 -4.47
N PRO A 111 11.35 4.90 -4.38
CA PRO A 111 10.55 5.70 -5.30
C PRO A 111 10.75 7.18 -5.02
N VAL A 112 11.14 7.93 -6.05
CA VAL A 112 11.20 9.38 -6.00
C VAL A 112 9.78 9.92 -6.17
N LYS A 113 9.45 11.02 -5.51
CA LYS A 113 8.16 11.70 -5.74
C LYS A 113 8.27 12.53 -7.00
N SER A 114 7.22 12.54 -7.83
CA SER A 114 7.21 13.37 -9.04
C SER A 114 7.44 14.83 -8.71
N GLU A 115 8.17 15.52 -9.57
CA GLU A 115 8.39 16.96 -9.48
C GLU A 115 7.08 17.74 -9.39
N HIS A 116 6.02 17.28 -10.07
CA HIS A 116 4.68 17.85 -9.96
C HIS A 116 4.12 17.75 -8.53
N GLN A 117 4.10 16.56 -7.91
CA GLN A 117 3.68 16.39 -6.50
C GLN A 117 4.55 17.14 -5.49
N LEU A 118 5.85 17.33 -5.79
CA LEU A 118 6.73 18.18 -4.98
C LEU A 118 6.29 19.66 -5.08
N LYS A 119 5.97 20.14 -6.29
CA LYS A 119 5.39 21.47 -6.55
C LYS A 119 4.01 21.64 -5.90
N THR A 120 3.12 20.64 -5.93
CA THR A 120 1.78 20.72 -5.32
C THR A 120 1.81 20.67 -3.79
N ARG A 121 2.79 19.98 -3.18
CA ARG A 121 3.05 20.06 -1.73
C ARG A 121 3.60 21.44 -1.31
N GLY A 122 4.22 22.14 -2.26
CA GLY A 122 4.67 23.52 -2.15
C GLY A 122 3.62 24.55 -2.57
N CYS A 123 2.33 24.33 -2.29
CA CYS A 123 1.33 25.40 -2.45
C CYS A 123 1.63 26.62 -1.54
N VAL A 124 2.50 26.42 -0.55
CA VAL A 124 3.06 27.47 0.30
C VAL A 124 4.58 27.39 0.14
N THR A 125 5.19 28.40 -0.50
CA THR A 125 6.64 28.59 -0.50
C THR A 125 7.11 28.99 0.90
N LEU A 126 8.43 29.00 1.14
CA LEU A 126 8.95 29.49 2.42
C LEU A 126 8.50 30.93 2.72
N GLU A 127 8.55 31.80 1.71
CA GLU A 127 8.11 33.20 1.81
C GLU A 127 6.62 33.29 2.16
N MET A 128 5.78 32.50 1.49
CA MET A 128 4.36 32.42 1.82
C MET A 128 4.14 31.89 3.24
N PHE A 129 4.93 30.93 3.71
CA PHE A 129 4.82 30.42 5.08
C PHE A 129 5.16 31.48 6.12
N LEU A 130 6.21 32.27 5.90
CA LEU A 130 6.59 33.37 6.79
C LEU A 130 5.50 34.46 6.82
N ASP A 131 4.93 34.83 5.67
CA ASP A 131 3.81 35.79 5.59
C ASP A 131 2.57 35.25 6.34
N ILE A 132 2.23 33.96 6.15
CA ILE A 132 1.13 33.30 6.87
C ILE A 132 1.38 33.33 8.39
N VAL A 133 2.60 33.06 8.85
CA VAL A 133 2.93 33.09 10.29
C VAL A 133 2.81 34.50 10.85
N GLN A 134 3.25 35.54 10.12
CA GLN A 134 3.06 36.94 10.51
C GLN A 134 1.57 37.31 10.60
N MET A 135 0.78 36.94 9.60
CA MET A 135 -0.67 37.16 9.62
C MET A 135 -1.35 36.44 10.79
N LEU A 136 -0.91 35.22 11.12
CA LEU A 136 -1.41 34.49 12.29
C LEU A 136 -1.06 35.19 13.60
N GLN A 137 0.13 35.78 13.72
CA GLN A 137 0.54 36.57 14.89
C GLN A 137 -0.23 37.88 15.00
N ALA A 138 -0.56 38.51 13.87
CA ALA A 138 -1.41 39.70 13.80
C ALA A 138 -2.89 39.41 14.13
N GLY A 139 -3.27 38.14 14.31
CA GLY A 139 -4.62 37.73 14.68
C GLY A 139 -5.59 37.57 13.51
N GLU A 140 -5.09 37.51 12.27
CA GLU A 140 -5.92 37.34 11.08
C GLU A 140 -6.72 36.03 11.11
N SER A 141 -7.88 36.06 10.45
CA SER A 141 -8.74 34.88 10.33
C SER A 141 -8.16 33.85 9.36
N ASN A 142 -8.40 32.56 9.61
CA ASN A 142 -7.94 31.50 8.72
C ASN A 142 -8.49 31.66 7.29
N ALA A 143 -9.73 32.14 7.15
CA ALA A 143 -10.36 32.37 5.86
C ALA A 143 -9.71 33.54 5.09
N SER A 144 -9.27 34.60 5.79
CA SER A 144 -8.52 35.72 5.21
C SER A 144 -7.19 35.25 4.63
N ILE A 145 -6.45 34.46 5.42
CA ILE A 145 -5.16 33.87 5.04
C ILE A 145 -5.31 32.93 3.83
N GLU A 146 -6.31 32.06 3.84
CA GLU A 146 -6.56 31.11 2.75
C GLU A 146 -6.94 31.83 1.45
N ARG A 147 -7.75 32.90 1.52
CA ARG A 147 -8.12 33.70 0.35
C ARG A 147 -6.93 34.48 -0.22
N LYS A 148 -6.11 35.09 0.63
CA LYS A 148 -4.94 35.88 0.22
C LYS A 148 -3.91 35.03 -0.53
N HIS A 149 -3.68 33.80 -0.08
CA HIS A 149 -2.67 32.90 -0.63
C HIS A 149 -3.24 31.83 -1.58
N GLY A 150 -4.53 31.86 -1.91
CA GLY A 150 -5.16 30.87 -2.79
C GLY A 150 -5.12 29.44 -2.23
N LEU A 151 -5.13 29.29 -0.91
CA LEU A 151 -5.02 27.98 -0.26
C LEU A 151 -6.39 27.30 -0.16
N SER A 152 -6.38 25.97 -0.22
CA SER A 152 -7.59 25.19 0.00
C SER A 152 -8.15 25.39 1.42
N SER A 153 -9.48 25.37 1.53
CA SER A 153 -10.18 25.47 2.82
C SER A 153 -9.62 24.51 3.88
N GLY A 154 -9.33 25.05 5.06
CA GLY A 154 -8.78 24.32 6.21
C GLY A 154 -7.25 24.19 6.21
N THR A 155 -6.55 24.64 5.17
CA THR A 155 -5.07 24.67 5.16
C THR A 155 -4.53 25.66 6.19
N GLY A 156 -5.10 26.86 6.30
CA GLY A 156 -4.70 27.88 7.29
C GLY A 156 -4.88 27.38 8.72
N SER A 157 -5.99 26.68 8.99
CA SER A 157 -6.23 26.04 10.29
C SER A 157 -5.17 24.99 10.64
N ARG A 158 -4.83 24.12 9.69
CA ARG A 158 -3.79 23.10 9.92
C ARG A 158 -2.40 23.71 10.11
N ILE A 159 -2.09 24.84 9.45
CA ILE A 159 -0.85 25.58 9.68
C ILE A 159 -0.85 26.20 11.09
N ARG A 160 -1.93 26.88 11.50
CA ARG A 160 -2.09 27.46 12.85
C ARG A 160 -1.86 26.45 13.96
N HIS A 161 -2.42 25.24 13.81
CA HIS A 161 -2.27 24.16 14.77
C HIS A 161 -1.00 23.30 14.53
N ARG A 162 -0.04 23.78 13.73
CA ARG A 162 1.26 23.13 13.46
C ARG A 162 1.16 21.70 12.91
N LYS A 163 0.04 21.36 12.28
CA LYS A 163 -0.21 20.04 11.66
C LYS A 163 0.47 19.92 10.29
N LEU A 164 0.67 21.04 9.60
CA LEU A 164 1.41 21.15 8.33
C LEU A 164 2.76 21.85 8.53
N TYR A 165 3.71 21.61 7.62
CA TYR A 165 5.04 22.23 7.61
C TYR A 165 5.82 22.11 8.93
N LYS A 166 5.74 20.93 9.59
CA LYS A 166 6.38 20.66 10.89
C LYS A 166 7.86 21.05 10.93
N GLN A 167 8.62 20.75 9.87
CA GLN A 167 10.04 21.10 9.77
C GLN A 167 10.27 22.63 9.79
N TRP A 168 9.38 23.42 9.17
CA TRP A 168 9.47 24.88 9.20
C TRP A 168 9.06 25.44 10.56
N TRP A 169 8.05 24.85 11.22
CA TRP A 169 7.67 25.23 12.59
C TRP A 169 8.77 24.94 13.62
N VAL A 170 9.44 23.80 13.55
CA VAL A 170 10.58 23.47 14.44
C VAL A 170 11.66 24.53 14.30
N ARG A 171 12.04 24.87 13.06
CA ARG A 171 13.04 25.92 12.81
C ARG A 171 12.61 27.31 13.25
N TYR A 172 11.34 27.66 13.04
CA TYR A 172 10.79 28.94 13.46
C TYR A 172 10.80 29.09 14.99
N VAL A 173 10.56 28.00 15.73
CA VAL A 173 10.52 27.98 17.20
C VAL A 173 11.93 27.94 17.81
N ASP A 174 12.85 27.17 17.22
CA ASP A 174 14.16 26.91 17.84
C ASP A 174 15.11 28.12 17.78
N LYS A 175 15.11 28.93 16.72
CA LYS A 175 15.88 30.20 16.65
C LYS A 175 15.25 31.14 15.63
N GLY A 176 14.99 32.38 16.02
CA GLY A 176 14.44 33.45 15.17
C GLY A 176 15.34 33.93 14.01
N THR A 177 16.18 33.08 13.41
CA THR A 177 16.99 33.43 12.25
C THR A 177 16.93 32.33 11.19
N PHE A 178 16.23 32.63 10.10
CA PHE A 178 16.10 31.79 8.91
C PHE A 178 17.31 31.90 7.98
N ASN A 179 18.52 31.94 8.54
CA ASN A 179 19.76 31.93 7.77
C ASN A 179 20.63 30.84 8.38
N ASP A 180 20.51 29.64 7.81
CA ASP A 180 21.59 28.69 7.60
C ASP A 180 20.96 27.35 7.23
N TYR A 181 21.03 27.01 5.95
CA TYR A 181 20.72 25.67 5.48
C TYR A 181 21.98 25.14 4.79
N PRO A 182 22.74 24.23 5.43
CA PRO A 182 23.60 23.36 4.67
C PRO A 182 22.73 22.28 4.01
N ASN A 183 22.95 22.06 2.71
CA ASN A 183 22.36 20.96 1.97
C ASN A 183 22.81 19.63 2.60
N GLY A 184 21.86 18.92 3.21
CA GLY A 184 22.03 17.55 3.70
C GLY A 184 22.45 17.47 5.18
N GLY A 185 21.54 16.99 6.03
CA GLY A 185 21.82 16.67 7.42
C GLY A 185 20.59 16.09 8.11
N GLU A 186 20.75 14.90 8.70
CA GLU A 186 19.70 14.09 9.32
C GLU A 186 19.00 14.78 10.50
N ILE A 187 17.77 14.34 10.78
CA ILE A 187 16.92 14.83 11.88
C ILE A 187 17.23 13.97 13.13
N PRO A 188 17.67 14.53 14.26
CA PRO A 188 17.78 13.77 15.52
C PRO A 188 16.40 13.45 16.09
N GLN A 189 16.28 12.28 16.72
CA GLN A 189 15.06 11.73 17.32
C GLN A 189 14.54 12.55 18.51
#